data_AF-A0A7C7YZW2-F1
#
_entry.id   AF-A0A7C7YZW2-F1
#
_cell.length_a   1.000
_cell.length_b   1.000
_cell.length_c   1.000
_cell.angle_alpha   90.00
_cell.angle_beta   90.00
_cell.angle_gamma   90.00
#
_symmetry.space_group_name_H-M   'P 1'
#
loop_
_entity.id
_entity.type
_entity.pdbx_description
1 polymer ?
#
loop_
_entity_poly.entity_id
_entity_poly.type
_entity_poly.pdbx_seq_one_letter_code
_entity_poly.pdbx_strand_id
1 'polypeptide(L)' 'LAAGVTCFRYSPVTGSARAPYCMIGNCYECLVEIVGHGSVQSCLVEAVEGMRVRMMPGSAPRTTHAAD' A
#
# COMPACT_ATOMS: atom_id res chain seq x y z
N LEU A 1 -0.83 -9.03 -4.94
CA LEU A 1 -0.52 -9.42 -6.34
C LEU A 1 -1.18 -10.74 -6.71
N ALA A 2 -0.81 -11.88 -6.11
CA ALA A 2 -1.47 -13.16 -6.41
C ALA A 2 -2.99 -13.14 -6.20
N ALA A 3 -3.47 -12.41 -5.18
CA ALA A 3 -4.89 -12.18 -4.92
C ALA A 3 -5.54 -11.06 -5.76
N GLY A 4 -4.89 -10.57 -6.82
CA GLY A 4 -5.39 -9.48 -7.68
C GLY A 4 -5.32 -8.07 -7.09
N VAL A 5 -4.93 -7.91 -5.82
CA VAL A 5 -4.74 -6.57 -5.20
C VAL A 5 -3.49 -5.89 -5.76
N THR A 6 -3.70 -4.73 -6.39
CA THR A 6 -2.66 -3.92 -7.05
C THR A 6 -2.55 -2.49 -6.51
N CYS A 7 -3.44 -2.06 -5.62
CA CYS A 7 -3.35 -0.77 -4.95
C CYS A 7 -3.04 -0.96 -3.47
N PHE A 8 -1.90 -0.45 -3.00
CA PHE A 8 -1.42 -0.58 -1.62
C PHE A 8 -1.45 0.77 -0.90
N ARG A 9 -1.15 1.84 -1.64
CA ARG A 9 -1.23 3.23 -1.20
C ARG A 9 -1.47 4.13 -2.40
N TYR A 10 -1.64 5.41 -2.14
CA TYR A 10 -1.66 6.43 -3.18
C TYR A 10 -0.50 7.42 -2.98
N SER A 11 -0.02 7.96 -4.11
CA SER A 11 0.98 9.02 -4.12
C SER A 11 0.45 10.25 -3.38
N PRO A 12 1.15 10.79 -2.36
CA PRO A 12 0.72 12.00 -1.67
C PRO A 12 0.77 13.24 -2.59
N VAL A 13 1.56 13.19 -3.67
CA VAL A 13 1.69 14.30 -4.61
C VAL A 13 0.56 14.27 -5.64
N THR A 14 0.39 13.13 -6.31
CA THR A 14 -0.49 13.01 -7.49
C THR A 14 -1.81 12.30 -7.22
N GLY A 15 -1.96 11.63 -6.08
CA GLY A 15 -3.13 10.79 -5.80
C GLY A 15 -3.21 9.54 -6.68
N SER A 16 -2.19 9.22 -7.47
CA SER A 16 -2.17 8.00 -8.28
C SER A 16 -2.00 6.75 -7.41
N ALA A 17 -2.69 5.67 -7.75
CA ALA A 17 -2.54 4.37 -7.08
C ALA A 17 -1.10 3.85 -7.24
N ARG A 18 -0.60 3.18 -6.21
CA ARG A 18 0.75 2.61 -6.16
C ARG A 18 0.70 1.14 -5.77
N ALA A 19 1.50 0.36 -6.48
CA ALA A 19 1.69 -1.06 -6.27
C ALA A 19 3.13 -1.33 -5.78
N PRO A 20 3.37 -2.45 -5.09
CA PRO A 20 4.73 -2.93 -4.83
C PRO A 20 5.55 -3.03 -6.13
N TYR A 21 6.75 -2.47 -6.14
CA TYR A 21 7.61 -2.43 -7.33
C TYR A 21 8.95 -3.13 -7.10
N CYS A 22 9.79 -2.61 -6.19
CA CYS A 22 11.17 -3.07 -6.06
C CYS A 22 11.33 -4.43 -5.34
N MET A 23 10.35 -4.83 -4.53
CA MET A 23 10.40 -6.04 -3.67
C MET A 23 11.60 -6.16 -2.71
N ILE A 24 12.35 -5.08 -2.51
CA ILE A 24 13.57 -5.07 -1.67
C ILE A 24 13.58 -3.93 -0.64
N GLY A 25 12.44 -3.28 -0.42
CA GLY A 25 12.32 -2.20 0.57
C GLY A 25 12.84 -0.80 0.14
N ASN A 26 13.23 -0.59 -1.12
CA ASN A 26 13.75 0.71 -1.54
C ASN A 26 12.66 1.72 -1.98
N CYS A 27 11.57 1.25 -2.60
CA CYS A 27 10.60 2.14 -3.26
C CYS A 27 9.48 2.67 -2.35
N TYR A 28 9.26 2.07 -1.17
CA TYR A 28 8.16 2.41 -0.24
C TYR A 28 6.72 2.31 -0.80
N GLU A 29 6.53 1.82 -2.02
CA GLU A 29 5.18 1.72 -2.62
C GLU A 29 4.35 0.55 -2.08
N CYS A 30 4.96 -0.35 -1.30
CA CYS A 30 4.32 -1.48 -0.64
C CYS A 30 3.93 -1.20 0.82
N LEU A 31 3.91 0.06 1.25
CA LEU A 31 3.54 0.43 2.62
C LEU A 31 2.07 0.08 2.91
N VAL A 32 1.86 -0.68 3.99
CA VAL A 32 0.54 -1.09 4.49
C VAL A 32 0.55 -1.06 6.02
N GLU A 33 -0.63 -1.05 6.63
CA GLU A 33 -0.78 -1.26 8.06
C GLU A 33 -1.05 -2.74 8.35
N ILE A 34 -0.30 -3.34 9.27
CA ILE A 34 -0.66 -4.63 9.86
C ILE A 34 -1.14 -4.39 11.29
N VAL A 35 -2.32 -4.90 11.62
CA VAL A 35 -2.91 -4.75 12.97
C VAL A 35 -1.93 -5.29 14.02
N GLY A 36 -1.53 -4.42 14.97
CA GLY A 36 -0.57 -4.74 16.03
C GLY A 36 0.90 -4.44 15.69
N HIS A 37 1.26 -4.28 14.42
CA HIS A 37 2.63 -3.91 13.99
C HIS A 37 2.73 -2.47 13.45
N GLY A 38 1.61 -1.88 13.05
CA GLY A 38 1.58 -0.53 12.46
C GLY A 38 1.98 -0.53 10.99
N SER A 39 2.58 0.58 10.54
CA SER A 39 2.99 0.77 9.14
C SER A 39 4.28 0.00 8.84
N VAL A 40 4.24 -0.86 7.83
CA VAL A 40 5.36 -1.71 7.44
C VAL A 40 5.53 -1.73 5.93
N GLN A 41 6.75 -2.05 5.47
CA GLN A 41 7.03 -2.35 4.08
C GLN A 41 6.67 -3.81 3.81
N SER A 42 5.53 -4.07 3.16
CA SER A 42 5.01 -5.43 3.03
C SER A 42 5.96 -6.39 2.33
N CYS A 43 6.85 -5.90 1.46
CA CYS A 43 7.83 -6.74 0.76
C CYS A 43 8.94 -7.30 1.65
N LEU A 44 9.07 -6.81 2.89
CA LEU A 44 10.06 -7.28 3.86
C LEU A 44 9.43 -8.08 5.00
N VAL A 45 8.12 -8.34 4.95
CA VAL A 45 7.38 -9.04 6.00
C VAL A 45 6.83 -10.34 5.44
N GLU A 46 7.14 -11.45 6.12
CA GLU A 46 6.58 -12.75 5.78
C GLU A 46 5.08 -12.80 6.10
N ALA A 47 4.28 -13.27 5.14
CA ALA A 47 2.85 -13.44 5.34
C ALA A 47 2.58 -14.67 6.21
N VAL A 48 1.78 -14.50 7.25
CA VAL A 48 1.39 -15.58 8.17
C VAL A 48 -0.13 -15.68 8.28
N GLU A 49 -0.62 -16.86 8.64
CA GLU A 49 -2.05 -17.13 8.79
C GLU A 49 -2.69 -16.17 9.81
N GLY A 50 -3.91 -15.72 9.52
CA GLY A 50 -4.65 -14.79 10.38
C GLY A 50 -4.15 -13.34 10.40
N MET A 51 -3.11 -12.99 9.64
CA MET A 51 -2.62 -11.60 9.55
C MET A 51 -3.72 -10.67 8.98
N ARG A 52 -3.94 -9.53 9.65
CA ARG A 52 -4.91 -8.51 9.23
C ARG A 52 -4.19 -7.29 8.68
N VAL A 53 -4.36 -7.04 7.38
CA VAL A 53 -3.69 -5.97 6.65
C VAL A 53 -4.71 -4.92 6.21
N ARG A 54 -4.34 -3.65 6.30
CA ARG A 54 -5.15 -2.50 5.86
C ARG A 54 -4.30 -1.55 5.01
N MET A 55 -4.95 -0.84 4.10
CA MET A 55 -4.34 0.34 3.49
C MET A 55 -4.16 1.42 4.56
N MET A 56 -3.09 2.22 4.45
CA MET A 56 -2.83 3.27 5.43
C MET A 56 -3.98 4.30 5.47
N PRO A 57 -4.40 4.76 6.66
CA PRO A 57 -5.35 5.86 6.80
C PRO A 57 -4.88 7.11 6.05
N GLY A 58 -5.80 7.83 5.40
CA GLY A 58 -5.46 9.04 4.63
C GLY A 58 -4.74 8.80 3.30
N SER A 59 -4.47 7.53 2.95
CA SER A 59 -3.99 7.19 1.61
C SER A 59 -5.10 7.22 0.55
N ALA A 60 -6.38 7.32 0.91
CA ALA A 60 -7.46 7.40 -0.08
C ALA A 60 -7.16 8.50 -1.12
N PRO A 61 -7.51 8.28 -2.40
CA PRO A 61 -7.26 9.27 -3.42
C PRO A 61 -7.95 10.55 -2.98
N ARG A 62 -7.20 11.66 -2.95
CA ARG A 62 -7.85 12.97 -2.88
C ARG A 62 -8.78 13.01 -4.07
N THR A 63 -10.08 13.17 -3.83
CA THR A 63 -11.05 13.45 -4.88
C THR A 63 -10.76 14.83 -5.44
N THR A 64 -9.69 14.96 -6.22
CA THR A 64 -9.60 16.00 -7.23
C THR A 64 -10.44 15.47 -8.37
N HIS A 65 -11.43 16.25 -8.81
CA HIS A 65 -12.21 15.95 -10.02
C HIS A 65 -11.30 15.32 -11.08
N ALA A 66 -11.71 14.15 -11.58
CA ALA A 66 -11.06 13.51 -12.71
C ALA A 66 -10.91 14.58 -13.80
N ALA A 67 -9.67 14.94 -14.12
CA ALA A 67 -9.41 15.64 -15.36
C ALA A 67 -9.61 14.61 -16.47
N ASP A 68 -10.51 14.96 -17.38
CA ASP A 68 -10.90 14.25 -18.60
C ASP A 68 -9.72 13.70 -19.42
#